data_AF-A0AA37SK67-F1
#
_entry.id   AF-A0AA37SK67-F1
#
_cell.length_a   1.000
_cell.length_b   1.000
_cell.length_c   1.000
_cell.angle_alpha   90.00
_cell.angle_beta   90.00
_cell.angle_gamma   90.00
#
_symmetry.space_group_name_H-M   'P 1'
#
loop_
_entity.id
_entity.type
_entity.pdbx_description
1 polymer ?
#
loop_
_entity_poly.entity_id
_entity_poly.type
_entity_poly.pdbx_seq_one_letter_code
_entity_poly.pdbx_strand_id
1 'polypeptide(L)'
;MKNKYKLLGLLGLLPFFATAQLTNNGASIIIEEGATLVVEGDIDNMASSTITNSGTIEVKGNFVNDGTLTSVATNSDIIFSGDAAQSFDANGATVRKVTVTNTDADVSLTATGLGITNELVFETGSANLDIAGQDLTLGAGAIVTRGASDGYIKADGAGQVVKTYDALESFVFPIGDANGYTPLEAEVTAGTVGTSTISVNLKDAIHPALPQDASNPNRNATEYLTKYWDVDQSGFGGSFSADITGTYDDTNDKVLGGGAESLIKAALYDGVNWTYEDVDNTGSDQVAATITDSRELTGSNTFGKSMVSVILGGAYDDASNLMRTDLNGGSGGILATQALTSPYGTGETVTAGFFDTHATVVDWVLVELRDVSDDETVIASRSAFVLNDGSLMDFSGTDNDVLYFKNASASTYVSIKHRNHLGIMLNNTTPLLSTIGDIDFTALAANTFGTHAQQSFDAKMMMWGGDVDGNGIIYSNNSPSDANSVTSIVLSHPGNTGFFGSGPIDSYLGVSNVYSPGDINFDGSVLANASPSDSSIPANSVLSHPGNTGFFGSGPVDSYLLLIEQLPEN
;
A
#
# COMPACT_ATOMS: atom_id res chain seq x y z
N MET A 1 -52.42 -56.93 52.53
CA MET A 1 -51.27 -56.19 51.95
C MET A 1 -51.79 -54.87 51.38
N LYS A 2 -51.48 -53.74 52.02
CA LYS A 2 -51.78 -52.38 51.53
C LYS A 2 -50.51 -51.55 51.69
N ASN A 3 -49.90 -51.15 50.57
CA ASN A 3 -48.73 -50.27 50.55
C ASN A 3 -49.13 -48.85 50.94
N LYS A 4 -48.37 -48.24 51.86
CA LYS A 4 -48.38 -46.79 52.13
C LYS A 4 -47.05 -46.22 51.65
N TYR A 5 -47.07 -45.41 50.60
CA TYR A 5 -45.96 -44.52 50.26
C TYR A 5 -45.99 -43.31 51.19
N LYS A 6 -44.88 -43.04 51.89
CA LYS A 6 -44.63 -41.76 52.56
C LYS A 6 -43.89 -40.87 51.57
N LEU A 7 -44.52 -39.76 51.17
CA LEU A 7 -43.86 -38.66 50.46
C LEU A 7 -43.28 -37.73 51.53
N LEU A 8 -41.95 -37.62 51.60
CA LEU A 8 -41.24 -36.69 52.48
C LEU A 8 -40.75 -35.55 51.59
N GLY A 9 -41.48 -34.42 51.60
CA GLY A 9 -41.09 -33.21 50.89
C GLY A 9 -40.03 -32.46 51.69
N LEU A 10 -38.80 -32.41 51.16
CA LEU A 10 -37.72 -31.56 51.64
C LEU A 10 -37.91 -30.17 51.01
N LEU A 11 -38.40 -29.21 51.80
CA LEU A 11 -38.52 -27.81 51.38
C LEU A 11 -37.17 -27.12 51.65
N GLY A 12 -36.30 -27.05 50.63
CA GLY A 12 -35.07 -26.26 50.70
C GLY A 12 -35.40 -24.77 50.65
N LEU A 13 -34.93 -24.00 51.63
CA LEU A 13 -34.87 -22.54 51.53
C LEU A 13 -33.86 -22.19 50.42
N LEU A 14 -34.36 -21.80 49.25
CA LEU A 14 -33.59 -21.04 48.27
C LEU A 14 -33.59 -19.56 48.74
N PRO A 15 -32.43 -18.89 48.84
CA PRO A 15 -32.41 -17.46 49.03
C PRO A 15 -33.05 -16.78 47.82
N PHE A 16 -34.11 -16.01 48.06
CA PHE A 16 -34.73 -15.14 47.07
C PHE A 16 -33.84 -13.89 46.96
N PHE A 17 -33.08 -13.76 45.87
CA PHE A 17 -32.45 -12.48 45.52
C PHE A 17 -33.50 -11.66 44.76
N ALA A 18 -34.06 -10.64 45.42
CA ALA A 18 -34.85 -9.62 44.75
C ALA A 18 -33.95 -8.39 44.59
N THR A 19 -33.57 -8.06 43.36
CA THR A 19 -32.90 -6.80 43.05
C THR A 19 -33.95 -5.68 42.99
N ALA A 20 -33.62 -4.49 43.50
CA ALA A 20 -34.54 -3.36 43.49
C ALA A 20 -34.51 -2.67 42.12
N GLN A 21 -35.43 -3.04 41.23
CA GLN A 21 -35.62 -2.39 39.93
C GLN A 21 -36.45 -1.10 40.05
N LEU A 22 -36.22 -0.15 39.13
CA LEU A 22 -37.02 1.05 38.93
C LEU A 22 -37.75 0.95 37.59
N THR A 23 -39.08 0.83 37.61
CA THR A 23 -39.90 0.88 36.40
C THR A 23 -40.72 2.17 36.38
N ASN A 24 -40.44 3.06 35.41
CA ASN A 24 -41.23 4.25 35.14
C ASN A 24 -42.17 4.00 33.97
N ASN A 25 -43.49 3.96 34.25
CA ASN A 25 -44.53 3.67 33.27
C ASN A 25 -45.56 4.82 33.20
N GLY A 26 -45.22 5.85 32.42
CA GLY A 26 -46.04 7.03 32.14
C GLY A 26 -45.84 8.22 33.09
N ALA A 27 -44.85 8.19 33.99
CA ALA A 27 -44.59 9.30 34.91
C ALA A 27 -43.35 10.12 34.51
N SER A 28 -43.23 11.30 35.12
CA SER A 28 -42.01 12.11 35.09
C SER A 28 -41.26 11.93 36.40
N ILE A 29 -40.01 11.49 36.31
CA ILE A 29 -39.07 11.39 37.42
C ILE A 29 -38.04 12.50 37.25
N ILE A 30 -37.85 13.30 38.30
CA ILE A 30 -36.88 14.39 38.32
C ILE A 30 -35.85 14.09 39.42
N ILE A 31 -34.58 14.04 39.04
CA ILE A 31 -33.44 13.96 39.95
C ILE A 31 -32.86 15.38 39.99
N GLU A 32 -33.02 16.06 41.11
CA GLU A 32 -32.55 17.44 41.27
C GLU A 32 -31.03 17.52 41.49
N GLU A 33 -30.50 18.73 41.35
CA GLU A 33 -29.08 19.01 41.58
C GLU A 33 -28.65 18.55 42.99
N GLY A 34 -27.55 17.81 43.05
CA GLY A 34 -27.00 17.26 44.30
C GLY A 34 -27.73 16.02 44.84
N ALA A 35 -28.82 15.57 44.20
CA ALA A 35 -29.47 14.31 44.53
C ALA A 35 -28.75 13.13 43.85
N THR A 36 -28.73 11.99 44.53
CA THR A 36 -28.26 10.71 43.98
C THR A 36 -29.40 9.69 44.04
N LEU A 37 -29.75 9.14 42.87
CA LEU A 37 -30.67 8.01 42.74
C LEU A 37 -29.85 6.75 42.48
N VAL A 38 -29.86 5.81 43.43
CA VAL A 38 -29.19 4.51 43.29
C VAL A 38 -30.23 3.42 43.03
N VAL A 39 -30.03 2.63 41.97
CA VAL A 39 -30.88 1.51 41.58
C VAL A 39 -30.04 0.23 41.53
N GLU A 40 -30.32 -0.70 42.46
CA GLU A 40 -29.58 -1.96 42.59
C GLU A 40 -29.93 -2.99 41.50
N GLY A 41 -31.07 -2.83 40.82
CA GLY A 41 -31.48 -3.62 39.67
C GLY A 41 -31.55 -2.78 38.39
N ASP A 42 -32.52 -3.10 37.54
CA ASP A 42 -32.70 -2.44 36.24
C ASP A 42 -33.47 -1.11 36.37
N ILE A 43 -33.18 -0.16 35.48
CA ILE A 43 -34.00 1.02 35.22
C ILE A 43 -34.72 0.81 33.89
N ASP A 44 -36.06 0.74 33.94
CA ASP A 44 -36.94 0.70 32.77
C ASP A 44 -37.72 2.01 32.66
N ASN A 45 -37.35 2.90 31.74
CA ASN A 45 -38.12 4.11 31.43
C ASN A 45 -38.93 3.92 30.15
N MET A 46 -40.20 3.53 30.30
CA MET A 46 -41.07 3.17 29.17
C MET A 46 -41.41 4.34 28.23
N ALA A 47 -41.91 4.04 27.02
CA ALA A 47 -42.10 5.02 25.93
C ALA A 47 -42.87 6.32 26.26
N SER A 48 -43.79 6.31 27.22
CA SER A 48 -44.56 7.50 27.65
C SER A 48 -44.01 8.20 28.89
N SER A 49 -42.82 7.80 29.32
CA SER A 49 -42.19 8.24 30.57
C SER A 49 -41.05 9.23 30.33
N THR A 50 -40.77 10.05 31.33
CA THR A 50 -39.66 11.02 31.29
C THR A 50 -38.77 10.86 32.51
N ILE A 51 -37.45 10.82 32.30
CA ILE A 51 -36.43 11.03 33.33
C ILE A 51 -35.70 12.34 33.02
N THR A 52 -35.72 13.26 33.98
CA THR A 52 -34.92 14.49 33.94
C THR A 52 -33.89 14.44 35.05
N ASN A 53 -32.62 14.26 34.68
CA ASN A 53 -31.50 14.15 35.59
C ASN A 53 -30.71 15.47 35.64
N SER A 54 -30.61 16.06 36.83
CA SER A 54 -29.71 17.18 37.16
C SER A 54 -28.71 16.83 38.27
N GLY A 55 -28.74 15.59 38.78
CA GLY A 55 -27.84 15.06 39.80
C GLY A 55 -27.18 13.76 39.31
N THR A 56 -27.13 12.74 40.15
CA THR A 56 -26.50 11.46 39.83
C THR A 56 -27.54 10.35 39.74
N ILE A 57 -27.50 9.56 38.67
CA ILE A 57 -28.16 8.25 38.58
C ILE A 57 -27.05 7.20 38.67
N GLU A 58 -27.12 6.29 39.63
CA GLU A 58 -26.25 5.12 39.73
C GLU A 58 -27.10 3.86 39.53
N VAL A 59 -26.67 2.99 38.62
CA VAL A 59 -27.39 1.76 38.27
C VAL A 59 -26.44 0.56 38.26
N LYS A 60 -26.88 -0.54 38.88
CA LYS A 60 -26.15 -1.83 38.91
C LYS A 60 -26.71 -2.89 37.97
N GLY A 61 -27.94 -2.70 37.47
CA GLY A 61 -28.54 -3.51 36.40
C GLY A 61 -28.58 -2.77 35.06
N ASN A 62 -29.45 -3.18 34.14
CA ASN A 62 -29.58 -2.53 32.84
C ASN A 62 -30.26 -1.16 32.96
N PHE A 63 -29.96 -0.24 32.04
CA PHE A 63 -30.73 0.99 31.87
C PHE A 63 -31.34 1.00 30.47
N VAL A 64 -32.64 0.70 30.41
CA VAL A 64 -33.43 0.74 29.18
C VAL A 64 -34.34 1.97 29.20
N ASN A 65 -34.09 2.92 28.31
CA ASN A 65 -34.93 4.10 28.13
C ASN A 65 -35.70 4.03 26.81
N ASP A 66 -36.93 3.54 26.79
CA ASP A 66 -37.83 3.69 25.63
C ASP A 66 -38.49 5.09 25.56
N GLY A 67 -38.49 5.82 26.68
CA GLY A 67 -39.09 7.15 26.83
C GLY A 67 -38.13 8.30 26.55
N THR A 68 -38.34 9.42 27.26
CA THR A 68 -37.46 10.60 27.18
C THR A 68 -36.44 10.61 28.33
N LEU A 69 -35.16 10.67 28.01
CA LEU A 69 -34.07 10.93 28.96
C LEU A 69 -33.47 12.31 28.70
N THR A 70 -33.44 13.17 29.72
CA THR A 70 -32.73 14.46 29.69
C THR A 70 -31.71 14.48 30.81
N SER A 71 -30.42 14.45 30.49
CA SER A 71 -29.34 14.35 31.49
C SER A 71 -28.16 15.26 31.15
N VAL A 72 -28.47 16.51 30.78
CA VAL A 72 -27.49 17.49 30.23
C VAL A 72 -27.15 18.65 31.18
N ALA A 73 -27.69 18.67 32.40
CA ALA A 73 -27.44 19.77 33.35
C ALA A 73 -26.05 19.65 33.99
N THR A 74 -25.52 20.74 34.55
CA THR A 74 -24.12 20.87 35.01
C THR A 74 -23.65 19.82 36.03
N ASN A 75 -24.53 19.13 36.75
CA ASN A 75 -24.18 18.08 37.70
C ASN A 75 -24.72 16.70 37.30
N SER A 76 -25.32 16.57 36.12
CA SER A 76 -25.86 15.31 35.60
C SER A 76 -24.75 14.30 35.35
N ASP A 77 -24.87 13.13 35.97
CA ASP A 77 -24.01 11.95 35.77
C ASP A 77 -24.87 10.68 35.75
N ILE A 78 -24.48 9.71 34.94
CA ILE A 78 -25.04 8.36 34.88
C ILE A 78 -23.88 7.39 35.14
N ILE A 79 -23.94 6.70 36.27
CA ILE A 79 -22.91 5.80 36.76
C ILE A 79 -23.38 4.35 36.59
N PHE A 80 -22.60 3.55 35.90
CA PHE A 80 -22.73 2.10 35.85
C PHE A 80 -21.75 1.49 36.87
N SER A 81 -22.29 0.73 37.83
CA SER A 81 -21.52 0.14 38.95
C SER A 81 -21.85 -1.33 39.21
N GLY A 82 -22.31 -2.05 38.18
CA GLY A 82 -22.68 -3.46 38.27
C GLY A 82 -21.51 -4.43 38.26
N ASP A 83 -21.72 -5.60 38.86
CA ASP A 83 -20.77 -6.74 38.83
C ASP A 83 -21.04 -7.68 37.64
N ALA A 84 -22.07 -7.41 36.85
CA ALA A 84 -22.47 -8.16 35.66
C ALA A 84 -22.52 -7.23 34.44
N ALA A 85 -22.55 -7.80 33.23
CA ALA A 85 -22.68 -7.01 32.01
C ALA A 85 -23.99 -6.20 32.05
N GLN A 86 -23.89 -4.91 31.74
CA GLN A 86 -25.04 -3.99 31.74
C GLN A 86 -25.32 -3.50 30.32
N SER A 87 -26.58 -3.39 29.97
CA SER A 87 -27.03 -2.73 28.74
C SER A 87 -27.46 -1.29 29.03
N PHE A 88 -27.14 -0.38 28.10
CA PHE A 88 -27.61 0.99 28.10
C PHE A 88 -28.29 1.32 26.77
N ASP A 89 -29.62 1.38 26.79
CA ASP A 89 -30.39 2.00 25.71
C ASP A 89 -30.76 3.42 26.13
N ALA A 90 -30.12 4.41 25.52
CA ALA A 90 -30.42 5.81 25.76
C ALA A 90 -31.56 6.33 24.87
N ASN A 91 -32.05 5.54 23.90
CA ASN A 91 -33.00 5.93 22.85
C ASN A 91 -32.61 7.25 22.15
N GLY A 92 -31.34 7.30 21.71
CA GLY A 92 -30.77 8.45 21.00
C GLY A 92 -30.53 9.68 21.88
N ALA A 93 -30.67 9.58 23.20
CA ALA A 93 -30.48 10.71 24.09
C ALA A 93 -29.03 11.21 24.07
N THR A 94 -28.89 12.52 24.25
CA THR A 94 -27.61 13.14 24.59
C THR A 94 -27.59 13.38 26.09
N VAL A 95 -26.51 12.94 26.74
CA VAL A 95 -26.26 13.10 28.17
C VAL A 95 -25.00 13.93 28.38
N ARG A 96 -24.79 14.40 29.61
CA ARG A 96 -23.60 15.17 29.97
C ARG A 96 -22.42 14.29 30.25
N LYS A 97 -22.59 13.37 31.19
CA LYS A 97 -21.52 12.52 31.71
C LYS A 97 -22.01 11.10 31.88
N VAL A 98 -21.14 10.15 31.53
CA VAL A 98 -21.29 8.73 31.84
C VAL A 98 -20.03 8.28 32.55
N THR A 99 -20.18 7.55 33.65
CA THR A 99 -19.09 6.97 34.42
C THR A 99 -19.25 5.46 34.47
N VAL A 100 -18.22 4.73 34.02
CA VAL A 100 -18.16 3.27 34.07
C VAL A 100 -17.25 2.88 35.24
N THR A 101 -17.83 2.20 36.22
CA THR A 101 -17.14 1.70 37.42
C THR A 101 -17.21 0.18 37.56
N ASN A 102 -17.96 -0.50 36.68
CA ASN A 102 -18.04 -1.96 36.57
C ASN A 102 -16.65 -2.57 36.59
N THR A 103 -16.42 -3.67 37.29
CA THR A 103 -15.07 -4.24 37.45
C THR A 103 -14.80 -5.46 36.57
N ASP A 104 -15.81 -6.28 36.30
CA ASP A 104 -15.64 -7.58 35.64
C ASP A 104 -16.40 -7.73 34.31
N ALA A 105 -17.24 -6.75 33.95
CA ALA A 105 -18.08 -6.85 32.76
C ALA A 105 -18.42 -5.48 32.15
N ASP A 106 -18.36 -5.41 30.82
CA ASP A 106 -18.56 -4.19 30.06
C ASP A 106 -19.99 -3.63 30.18
N VAL A 107 -20.11 -2.34 29.89
CA VAL A 107 -21.40 -1.69 29.61
C VAL A 107 -21.56 -1.68 28.09
N SER A 108 -22.67 -2.19 27.57
CA SER A 108 -22.94 -2.22 26.13
C SER A 108 -24.07 -1.26 25.77
N LEU A 109 -23.86 -0.41 24.75
CA LEU A 109 -24.95 0.35 24.16
C LEU A 109 -25.91 -0.59 23.42
N THR A 110 -27.20 -0.28 23.44
CA THR A 110 -28.21 -1.09 22.76
C THR A 110 -29.22 -0.23 22.01
N ALA A 111 -29.70 -0.74 20.86
CA ALA A 111 -30.74 -0.20 19.99
C ALA A 111 -30.44 1.13 19.27
N THR A 112 -29.93 2.15 19.96
CA THR A 112 -29.70 3.49 19.40
C THR A 112 -28.36 4.07 19.88
N GLY A 113 -27.86 5.08 19.14
CA GLY A 113 -26.62 5.79 19.51
C GLY A 113 -26.76 6.64 20.78
N LEU A 114 -25.63 7.07 21.32
CA LEU A 114 -25.53 7.89 22.53
C LEU A 114 -24.74 9.17 22.24
N GLY A 115 -25.23 10.32 22.70
CA GLY A 115 -24.45 11.56 22.74
C GLY A 115 -23.87 11.83 24.13
N ILE A 116 -22.62 12.27 24.23
CA ILE A 116 -21.99 12.74 25.47
C ILE A 116 -21.41 14.15 25.24
N THR A 117 -21.85 15.11 26.05
CA THR A 117 -21.48 16.53 25.86
C THR A 117 -20.29 17.00 26.69
N ASN A 118 -19.91 16.27 27.75
CA ASN A 118 -18.85 16.71 28.66
C ASN A 118 -17.80 15.63 28.95
N GLU A 119 -18.18 14.44 29.41
CA GLU A 119 -17.17 13.47 29.86
C GLU A 119 -17.66 12.02 29.81
N LEU A 120 -16.83 11.13 29.29
CA LEU A 120 -16.92 9.69 29.54
C LEU A 120 -15.77 9.31 30.48
N VAL A 121 -16.08 8.64 31.59
CA VAL A 121 -15.08 8.27 32.60
C VAL A 121 -15.00 6.76 32.73
N PHE A 122 -13.80 6.22 32.69
CA PHE A 122 -13.46 4.88 33.14
C PHE A 122 -12.66 5.00 34.44
N GLU A 123 -13.15 4.46 35.55
CA GLU A 123 -12.38 4.43 36.80
C GLU A 123 -11.29 3.35 36.77
N THR A 124 -10.43 3.33 37.79
CA THR A 124 -9.36 2.32 37.87
C THR A 124 -9.96 0.96 38.26
N GLY A 125 -9.54 -0.09 37.55
CA GLY A 125 -10.12 -1.42 37.59
C GLY A 125 -11.42 -1.56 36.79
N SER A 126 -11.83 -0.56 36.01
CA SER A 126 -13.13 -0.56 35.36
C SER A 126 -13.14 -1.23 33.99
N ALA A 127 -14.30 -1.78 33.63
CA ALA A 127 -14.63 -2.40 32.36
C ALA A 127 -14.80 -1.36 31.24
N ASN A 128 -14.98 -1.86 30.01
CA ASN A 128 -15.07 -1.03 28.82
C ASN A 128 -16.52 -0.57 28.55
N LEU A 129 -16.65 0.41 27.66
CA LEU A 129 -17.92 0.76 27.03
C LEU A 129 -17.93 0.13 25.63
N ASP A 130 -18.74 -0.88 25.41
CA ASP A 130 -18.97 -1.48 24.11
C ASP A 130 -20.09 -0.76 23.38
N ILE A 131 -19.78 -0.17 22.22
CA ILE A 131 -20.82 0.51 21.44
C ILE A 131 -21.70 -0.48 20.67
N ALA A 132 -21.31 -1.76 20.58
CA ALA A 132 -22.11 -2.90 20.10
C ALA A 132 -22.81 -2.66 18.73
N GLY A 133 -22.21 -1.83 17.87
CA GLY A 133 -22.77 -1.46 16.56
C GLY A 133 -23.50 -0.12 16.50
N GLN A 134 -23.57 0.61 17.62
CA GLN A 134 -24.17 1.94 17.73
C GLN A 134 -23.13 3.04 17.65
N ASP A 135 -23.56 4.25 17.26
CA ASP A 135 -22.67 5.41 17.27
C ASP A 135 -22.61 6.06 18.65
N LEU A 136 -21.39 6.35 19.10
CA LEU A 136 -21.13 7.18 20.28
C LEU A 136 -20.63 8.56 19.82
N THR A 137 -21.42 9.60 20.04
CA THR A 137 -21.06 10.97 19.68
C THR A 137 -20.55 11.75 20.88
N LEU A 138 -19.30 12.18 20.81
CA LEU A 138 -18.63 13.08 21.75
C LEU A 138 -18.73 14.52 21.23
N GLY A 139 -19.31 15.42 22.03
CA GLY A 139 -19.38 16.84 21.70
C GLY A 139 -18.00 17.53 21.67
N ALA A 140 -17.93 18.76 21.18
CA ALA A 140 -16.66 19.50 21.03
C ALA A 140 -15.88 19.65 22.34
N GLY A 141 -16.56 19.98 23.45
CA GLY A 141 -15.93 20.02 24.77
C GLY A 141 -15.82 18.67 25.48
N ALA A 142 -16.27 17.57 24.88
CA ALA A 142 -16.29 16.28 25.55
C ALA A 142 -14.90 15.64 25.57
N ILE A 143 -14.52 15.11 26.74
CA ILE A 143 -13.27 14.38 26.97
C ILE A 143 -13.56 12.95 27.40
N VAL A 144 -12.55 12.09 27.27
CA VAL A 144 -12.58 10.74 27.84
C VAL A 144 -11.47 10.62 28.88
N THR A 145 -11.87 10.35 30.12
CA THR A 145 -10.95 10.18 31.25
C THR A 145 -10.76 8.70 31.51
N ARG A 146 -9.52 8.22 31.43
CA ARG A 146 -9.15 6.82 31.69
C ARG A 146 -8.42 6.70 33.03
N GLY A 147 -8.87 5.80 33.89
CA GLY A 147 -8.20 5.41 35.13
C GLY A 147 -6.90 4.65 34.88
N ALA A 148 -6.19 4.23 35.93
CA ALA A 148 -4.90 3.53 35.82
C ALA A 148 -4.99 2.09 35.28
N SER A 149 -6.18 1.65 34.85
CA SER A 149 -6.43 0.43 34.07
C SER A 149 -7.10 0.81 32.75
N ASP A 150 -6.87 0.03 31.71
CA ASP A 150 -7.04 0.40 30.30
C ASP A 150 -8.44 0.76 29.80
N GLY A 151 -9.47 0.99 30.61
CA GLY A 151 -10.85 1.23 30.14
C GLY A 151 -10.92 2.07 28.84
N TYR A 152 -11.52 1.48 27.81
CA TYR A 152 -11.61 2.03 26.46
C TYR A 152 -13.00 1.80 25.88
N ILE A 153 -13.23 2.37 24.70
CA ILE A 153 -14.46 2.17 23.94
C ILE A 153 -14.23 0.99 22.99
N LYS A 154 -14.98 -0.11 23.14
CA LYS A 154 -14.96 -1.17 22.13
C LYS A 154 -15.76 -0.69 20.93
N ALA A 155 -15.05 -0.51 19.81
CA ALA A 155 -15.57 0.10 18.59
C ALA A 155 -15.23 -0.75 17.36
N ASP A 156 -15.21 -2.07 17.53
CA ASP A 156 -14.90 -3.11 16.53
C ASP A 156 -16.14 -3.65 15.78
N GLY A 157 -17.33 -3.16 16.16
CA GLY A 157 -18.60 -3.47 15.52
C GLY A 157 -18.91 -2.59 14.29
N ALA A 158 -20.21 -2.43 13.99
CA ALA A 158 -20.68 -1.63 12.86
C ALA A 158 -20.78 -0.11 13.13
N GLY A 159 -20.75 0.30 14.41
CA GLY A 159 -20.92 1.68 14.84
C GLY A 159 -19.60 2.38 15.08
N GLN A 160 -19.63 3.71 15.17
CA GLN A 160 -18.41 4.54 15.21
C GLN A 160 -18.36 5.46 16.44
N VAL A 161 -17.15 5.78 16.87
CA VAL A 161 -16.93 6.86 17.83
C VAL A 161 -16.77 8.16 17.05
N VAL A 162 -17.68 9.10 17.25
CA VAL A 162 -17.74 10.38 16.54
C VAL A 162 -17.30 11.49 17.47
N LYS A 163 -16.31 12.29 17.09
CA LYS A 163 -15.90 13.51 17.79
C LYS A 163 -16.34 14.73 16.99
N THR A 164 -17.10 15.63 17.61
CA THR A 164 -17.40 16.96 17.07
C THR A 164 -16.23 17.91 17.34
N TYR A 165 -15.94 18.80 16.40
CA TYR A 165 -14.88 19.81 16.51
C TYR A 165 -15.50 21.22 16.43
N ASP A 166 -15.01 22.14 17.27
CA ASP A 166 -15.29 23.58 17.19
C ASP A 166 -14.02 24.43 16.97
N ALA A 167 -12.85 23.78 16.94
CA ALA A 167 -11.55 24.34 16.61
C ALA A 167 -10.68 23.29 15.89
N LEU A 168 -9.54 23.74 15.37
CA LEU A 168 -8.46 22.85 14.92
C LEU A 168 -7.74 22.35 16.18
N GLU A 169 -7.87 21.06 16.47
CA GLU A 169 -7.35 20.44 17.69
C GLU A 169 -6.99 18.97 17.46
N SER A 170 -6.23 18.40 18.41
CA SER A 170 -5.99 16.96 18.48
C SER A 170 -7.00 16.29 19.41
N PHE A 171 -7.45 15.10 19.03
CA PHE A 171 -8.24 14.20 19.85
C PHE A 171 -7.75 12.76 19.71
N VAL A 172 -7.53 12.10 20.84
CA VAL A 172 -7.26 10.65 20.89
C VAL A 172 -8.58 9.92 21.05
N PHE A 173 -8.98 9.17 20.02
CA PHE A 173 -10.07 8.21 20.08
C PHE A 173 -9.62 7.02 20.93
N PRO A 174 -10.15 6.86 22.16
CA PRO A 174 -9.69 5.82 23.06
C PRO A 174 -10.45 4.53 22.77
N ILE A 175 -10.19 3.95 21.59
CA ILE A 175 -10.88 2.78 21.07
C ILE A 175 -10.05 1.51 21.22
N GLY A 176 -10.72 0.37 21.08
CA GLY A 176 -10.11 -0.95 21.07
C GLY A 176 -11.12 -2.02 20.70
N ASP A 177 -10.74 -3.27 20.91
CA ASP A 177 -11.54 -4.46 20.62
C ASP A 177 -11.50 -5.45 21.80
N ALA A 178 -11.82 -6.72 21.57
CA ALA A 178 -11.73 -7.76 22.60
C ALA A 178 -10.27 -8.08 23.03
N ASN A 179 -9.29 -7.76 22.20
CA ASN A 179 -7.87 -8.07 22.41
C ASN A 179 -7.12 -6.93 23.11
N GLY A 180 -7.59 -5.68 22.99
CA GLY A 180 -7.06 -4.59 23.81
C GLY A 180 -7.29 -3.19 23.25
N TYR A 181 -6.63 -2.24 23.90
CA TYR A 181 -6.64 -0.82 23.57
C TYR A 181 -5.79 -0.54 22.32
N THR A 182 -6.40 0.05 21.29
CA THR A 182 -5.81 0.27 19.96
C THR A 182 -6.20 1.66 19.45
N PRO A 183 -5.74 2.74 20.11
CA PRO A 183 -6.27 4.09 19.88
C PRO A 183 -5.86 4.66 18.52
N LEU A 184 -6.63 5.65 18.08
CA LEU A 184 -6.25 6.52 16.98
C LEU A 184 -6.21 7.97 17.47
N GLU A 185 -5.09 8.65 17.31
CA GLU A 185 -5.00 10.10 17.45
C GLU A 185 -5.30 10.77 16.12
N ALA A 186 -6.09 11.85 16.14
CA ALA A 186 -6.33 12.71 14.99
C ALA A 186 -6.09 14.17 15.36
N GLU A 187 -5.10 14.80 14.73
CA GLU A 187 -4.82 16.22 14.83
C GLU A 187 -5.34 16.93 13.58
N VAL A 188 -6.39 17.74 13.72
CA VAL A 188 -6.92 18.53 12.59
C VAL A 188 -6.00 19.73 12.36
N THR A 189 -5.24 19.71 11.25
CA THR A 189 -4.23 20.71 10.94
C THR A 189 -4.73 21.80 9.98
N ALA A 190 -5.75 21.51 9.17
CA ALA A 190 -6.35 22.47 8.26
C ALA A 190 -7.84 22.22 8.00
N GLY A 191 -8.55 23.29 7.63
CA GLY A 191 -9.98 23.28 7.33
C GLY A 191 -10.73 24.42 8.03
N THR A 192 -11.91 24.75 7.54
CA THR A 192 -12.85 25.65 8.22
C THR A 192 -13.79 24.81 9.06
N VAL A 193 -13.71 24.94 10.38
CA VAL A 193 -14.59 24.22 11.30
C VAL A 193 -16.02 24.79 11.25
N GLY A 194 -17.00 23.91 11.10
CA GLY A 194 -18.43 24.18 11.06
C GLY A 194 -19.18 23.16 11.93
N THR A 195 -20.14 22.43 11.38
CA THR A 195 -20.68 21.21 12.01
C THR A 195 -19.74 20.03 11.72
N SER A 196 -18.48 20.17 12.13
CA SER A 196 -17.40 19.29 11.70
C SER A 196 -17.21 18.10 12.65
N THR A 197 -16.98 16.94 12.08
CA THR A 197 -16.77 15.70 12.83
C THR A 197 -15.66 14.87 12.22
N ILE A 198 -14.90 14.18 13.07
CA ILE A 198 -14.15 12.98 12.69
C ILE A 198 -14.78 11.80 13.41
N SER A 199 -14.98 10.70 12.70
CA SER A 199 -15.44 9.44 13.26
C SER A 199 -14.45 8.33 12.98
N VAL A 200 -14.30 7.44 13.95
CA VAL A 200 -13.39 6.29 13.84
C VAL A 200 -14.15 5.03 14.21
N ASN A 201 -14.01 4.02 13.37
CA ASN A 201 -14.40 2.64 13.65
C ASN A 201 -13.17 1.74 13.50
N LEU A 202 -12.92 0.90 14.51
CA LEU A 202 -11.85 -0.09 14.45
C LEU A 202 -12.37 -1.32 13.72
N LYS A 203 -11.52 -1.96 12.93
CA LYS A 203 -11.82 -3.23 12.29
C LYS A 203 -10.78 -4.25 12.73
N ASP A 204 -11.19 -5.21 13.56
CA ASP A 204 -10.36 -6.35 13.99
C ASP A 204 -10.29 -7.42 12.89
N ALA A 205 -9.74 -7.02 11.73
CA ALA A 205 -9.56 -7.89 10.58
C ALA A 205 -8.48 -7.34 9.64
N ILE A 206 -7.86 -8.23 8.87
CA ILE A 206 -7.00 -7.84 7.75
C ILE A 206 -7.84 -7.01 6.77
N HIS A 207 -7.28 -5.90 6.31
CA HIS A 207 -7.95 -5.03 5.35
C HIS A 207 -8.37 -5.83 4.09
N PRO A 208 -9.64 -5.77 3.65
CA PRO A 208 -10.14 -6.62 2.56
C PRO A 208 -9.48 -6.33 1.20
N ALA A 209 -9.00 -5.10 1.00
CA ALA A 209 -8.29 -4.67 -0.21
C ALA A 209 -6.75 -4.78 -0.11
N LEU A 210 -6.20 -5.41 0.94
CA LEU A 210 -4.75 -5.57 1.10
C LEU A 210 -4.15 -6.21 -0.17
N PRO A 211 -3.04 -5.69 -0.73
CA PRO A 211 -2.45 -6.22 -1.96
C PRO A 211 -2.16 -7.73 -1.86
N GLN A 212 -2.90 -8.53 -2.64
CA GLN A 212 -2.76 -9.99 -2.75
C GLN A 212 -3.10 -10.41 -4.19
N ASP A 213 -2.12 -10.95 -4.91
CA ASP A 213 -2.20 -11.41 -6.29
C ASP A 213 -1.65 -12.85 -6.39
N ALA A 214 -2.54 -13.81 -6.59
CA ALA A 214 -2.17 -15.21 -6.72
C ALA A 214 -1.34 -15.52 -7.98
N SER A 215 -1.44 -14.69 -9.02
CA SER A 215 -0.65 -14.82 -10.25
C SER A 215 0.74 -14.23 -10.12
N ASN A 216 0.94 -13.34 -9.14
CA ASN A 216 2.18 -12.63 -8.93
C ASN A 216 2.46 -12.38 -7.44
N PRO A 217 3.07 -13.35 -6.74
CA PRO A 217 3.37 -13.24 -5.31
C PRO A 217 4.24 -12.03 -4.93
N ASN A 218 5.00 -11.45 -5.88
CA ASN A 218 5.80 -10.25 -5.63
C ASN A 218 4.93 -8.99 -5.43
N ARG A 219 3.62 -9.07 -5.72
CA ARG A 219 2.63 -8.01 -5.44
C ARG A 219 1.90 -8.23 -4.11
N ASN A 220 2.25 -9.25 -3.35
CA ASN A 220 1.57 -9.57 -2.10
C ASN A 220 2.22 -8.83 -0.93
N ALA A 221 1.41 -8.20 -0.12
CA ALA A 221 1.83 -7.76 1.21
C ALA A 221 2.16 -8.99 2.04
N THR A 222 3.36 -9.02 2.64
CA THR A 222 3.82 -10.08 3.55
C THR A 222 4.06 -9.54 4.95
N GLU A 223 4.38 -8.26 5.06
CA GLU A 223 4.43 -7.50 6.29
C GLU A 223 3.21 -6.57 6.32
N TYR A 224 2.32 -6.76 7.30
CA TYR A 224 1.08 -6.00 7.41
C TYR A 224 0.44 -6.11 8.79
N LEU A 225 -0.45 -5.17 9.11
CA LEU A 225 -1.29 -5.21 10.30
C LEU A 225 -2.56 -6.04 10.07
N THR A 226 -3.02 -6.72 11.11
CA THR A 226 -4.26 -7.52 11.10
C THR A 226 -5.49 -6.73 11.50
N LYS A 227 -5.37 -5.40 11.52
CA LYS A 227 -6.43 -4.45 11.84
C LYS A 227 -6.32 -3.21 10.98
N TYR A 228 -7.39 -2.44 10.93
CA TYR A 228 -7.40 -1.13 10.30
C TYR A 228 -8.41 -0.20 10.97
N TRP A 229 -8.18 1.10 10.81
CA TRP A 229 -9.07 2.15 11.29
C TRP A 229 -9.79 2.75 10.10
N ASP A 230 -11.12 2.70 10.12
CA ASP A 230 -11.98 3.40 9.19
C ASP A 230 -12.20 4.82 9.73
N VAL A 231 -11.61 5.82 9.07
CA VAL A 231 -11.60 7.22 9.51
C VAL A 231 -12.42 8.06 8.55
N ASP A 232 -13.52 8.57 9.06
CA ASP A 232 -14.47 9.39 8.32
C ASP A 232 -14.44 10.84 8.80
N GLN A 233 -14.47 11.79 7.87
CA GLN A 233 -14.61 13.21 8.17
C GLN A 233 -15.88 13.79 7.54
N SER A 234 -16.50 14.76 8.22
CA SER A 234 -17.64 15.49 7.68
C SER A 234 -17.66 16.93 8.16
N GLY A 235 -18.30 17.80 7.39
CA GLY A 235 -18.61 19.17 7.80
C GLY A 235 -17.42 20.14 7.89
N PHE A 236 -16.20 19.74 7.52
CA PHE A 236 -15.08 20.67 7.33
C PHE A 236 -15.20 21.40 5.99
N GLY A 237 -15.11 22.73 5.99
CA GLY A 237 -15.06 23.55 4.78
C GLY A 237 -13.62 23.82 4.32
N GLY A 238 -13.44 24.24 3.06
CA GLY A 238 -12.09 24.51 2.52
C GLY A 238 -11.29 23.24 2.25
N SER A 239 -9.97 23.32 2.30
CA SER A 239 -9.06 22.16 2.20
C SER A 239 -8.85 21.58 3.59
N PHE A 240 -9.59 20.51 3.90
CA PHE A 240 -9.39 19.72 5.12
C PHE A 240 -8.03 19.02 5.10
N SER A 241 -7.40 18.94 6.26
CA SER A 241 -6.24 18.10 6.49
C SER A 241 -6.20 17.69 7.97
N ALA A 242 -5.89 16.42 8.22
CA ALA A 242 -5.61 15.94 9.57
C ALA A 242 -4.44 14.94 9.55
N ASP A 243 -3.60 15.02 10.57
CA ASP A 243 -2.58 14.00 10.82
C ASP A 243 -3.21 12.94 11.73
N ILE A 244 -3.21 11.69 11.27
CA ILE A 244 -3.78 10.56 12.01
C ILE A 244 -2.68 9.58 12.40
N THR A 245 -2.75 9.05 13.62
CA THR A 245 -1.80 8.05 14.14
C THR A 245 -2.55 6.92 14.81
N GLY A 246 -2.53 5.73 14.21
CA GLY A 246 -3.04 4.51 14.80
C GLY A 246 -1.95 3.81 15.62
N THR A 247 -2.25 3.42 16.86
CA THR A 247 -1.35 2.63 17.72
C THR A 247 -1.85 1.19 17.78
N TYR A 248 -0.99 0.22 17.47
CA TYR A 248 -1.34 -1.21 17.42
C TYR A 248 -0.59 -2.02 18.50
N ASP A 249 -1.07 -3.22 18.82
CA ASP A 249 -0.35 -4.13 19.71
C ASP A 249 0.77 -4.87 18.94
N ASP A 250 2.01 -4.67 19.39
CA ASP A 250 3.21 -5.23 18.74
C ASP A 250 3.18 -6.76 18.60
N THR A 251 2.54 -7.44 19.56
CA THR A 251 2.55 -8.91 19.62
C THR A 251 1.42 -9.53 18.82
N ASN A 252 0.24 -8.91 18.82
CA ASN A 252 -1.00 -9.54 18.35
C ASN A 252 -1.49 -8.97 17.01
N ASP A 253 -1.10 -7.74 16.64
CA ASP A 253 -1.73 -7.02 15.55
C ASP A 253 -0.90 -6.95 14.26
N LYS A 254 0.23 -7.68 14.19
CA LYS A 254 1.13 -7.67 13.01
C LYS A 254 1.48 -9.05 12.49
N VAL A 255 1.69 -9.11 11.17
CA VAL A 255 2.29 -10.24 10.45
C VAL A 255 3.59 -9.75 9.82
N LEU A 256 4.69 -10.49 10.03
CA LEU A 256 6.01 -10.09 9.54
C LEU A 256 6.52 -10.88 8.34
N GLY A 257 5.83 -11.91 7.84
CA GLY A 257 6.21 -12.57 6.57
C GLY A 257 7.64 -13.14 6.44
N GLY A 258 8.45 -13.13 7.51
CA GLY A 258 9.90 -13.37 7.47
C GLY A 258 10.77 -12.12 7.34
N GLY A 259 10.18 -10.94 7.12
CA GLY A 259 10.81 -9.63 7.15
C GLY A 259 10.83 -8.95 8.53
N ALA A 260 11.07 -7.64 8.54
CA ALA A 260 11.17 -6.80 9.72
C ALA A 260 10.00 -5.82 9.81
N GLU A 261 9.71 -5.36 11.02
CA GLU A 261 8.66 -4.36 11.30
C GLU A 261 8.89 -3.03 10.59
N SER A 262 10.14 -2.67 10.30
CA SER A 262 10.50 -1.48 9.51
C SER A 262 9.87 -1.46 8.11
N LEU A 263 9.39 -2.61 7.62
CA LEU A 263 8.67 -2.74 6.35
C LEU A 263 7.15 -2.51 6.48
N ILE A 264 6.61 -2.43 7.71
CA ILE A 264 5.22 -2.03 7.97
C ILE A 264 5.17 -0.50 7.96
N LYS A 265 4.69 0.04 6.85
CA LYS A 265 4.47 1.47 6.65
C LYS A 265 3.01 1.83 6.72
N ALA A 266 2.69 3.07 7.10
CA ALA A 266 1.31 3.53 7.05
C ALA A 266 0.78 3.45 5.61
N ALA A 267 -0.39 2.84 5.46
CA ALA A 267 -1.06 2.64 4.20
C ALA A 267 -2.48 3.18 4.30
N LEU A 268 -2.84 4.07 3.38
CA LEU A 268 -4.14 4.71 3.28
C LEU A 268 -4.87 4.19 2.05
N TYR A 269 -6.11 3.72 2.24
CA TYR A 269 -6.99 3.30 1.15
C TYR A 269 -8.14 4.31 0.97
N ASP A 270 -8.38 4.69 -0.29
CA ASP A 270 -9.43 5.65 -0.68
C ASP A 270 -10.73 5.00 -1.19
N GLY A 271 -10.85 3.67 -1.07
CA GLY A 271 -11.91 2.88 -1.68
C GLY A 271 -11.56 2.31 -3.06
N VAL A 272 -10.45 2.73 -3.66
CA VAL A 272 -9.97 2.30 -4.99
C VAL A 272 -8.47 2.02 -4.98
N ASN A 273 -7.67 2.97 -4.49
CA ASN A 273 -6.22 2.99 -4.54
C ASN A 273 -5.62 3.07 -3.14
N TRP A 274 -4.47 2.39 -3.03
CA TRP A 274 -3.55 2.58 -1.92
C TRP A 274 -2.56 3.71 -2.17
N THR A 275 -2.30 4.46 -1.12
CA THR A 275 -1.16 5.38 -0.95
C THR A 275 -0.39 4.99 0.31
N TYR A 276 0.91 5.26 0.34
CA TYR A 276 1.78 4.83 1.44
C TYR A 276 2.69 5.95 1.92
N GLU A 277 2.95 5.95 3.22
CA GLU A 277 4.02 6.73 3.83
C GLU A 277 5.34 5.94 3.83
N ASP A 278 6.48 6.62 3.90
CA ASP A 278 7.80 5.97 4.01
C ASP A 278 8.51 6.39 5.29
N VAL A 279 7.85 6.11 6.42
CA VAL A 279 8.37 6.41 7.75
C VAL A 279 8.71 5.10 8.45
N ASP A 280 9.88 5.00 9.06
CA ASP A 280 10.25 3.84 9.88
C ASP A 280 9.51 3.91 11.23
N ASN A 281 8.75 2.85 11.52
CA ASN A 281 7.90 2.74 12.70
C ASN A 281 8.46 1.73 13.71
N THR A 282 9.71 1.29 13.54
CA THR A 282 10.29 0.24 14.39
C THR A 282 10.26 0.62 15.87
N GLY A 283 9.48 -0.13 16.65
CA GLY A 283 9.36 0.04 18.11
C GLY A 283 8.59 1.28 18.54
N SER A 284 7.93 1.99 17.62
CA SER A 284 6.90 2.98 17.97
C SER A 284 5.52 2.36 18.10
N ASP A 285 5.31 1.17 17.53
CA ASP A 285 4.03 0.45 17.47
C ASP A 285 2.90 1.33 16.89
N GLN A 286 3.28 2.21 15.96
CA GLN A 286 2.40 3.23 15.38
C GLN A 286 2.47 3.27 13.86
N VAL A 287 1.35 3.59 13.22
CA VAL A 287 1.28 3.99 11.82
C VAL A 287 0.66 5.39 11.73
N ALA A 288 1.39 6.33 11.13
CA ALA A 288 0.97 7.72 11.03
C ALA A 288 0.93 8.18 9.58
N ALA A 289 -0.08 8.97 9.21
CA ALA A 289 -0.24 9.54 7.87
C ALA A 289 -1.08 10.83 7.91
N THR A 290 -1.00 11.63 6.85
CA THR A 290 -1.88 12.80 6.67
C THR A 290 -3.03 12.44 5.74
N ILE A 291 -4.26 12.75 6.15
CA ILE A 291 -5.47 12.59 5.33
C ILE A 291 -6.04 13.95 4.91
N THR A 292 -6.63 14.02 3.72
CA THR A 292 -7.30 15.21 3.17
C THR A 292 -8.80 15.00 2.93
N ASP A 293 -9.29 13.82 3.27
CA ASP A 293 -10.64 13.28 3.10
C ASP A 293 -10.75 11.97 3.91
N SER A 294 -11.92 11.31 3.88
CA SER A 294 -12.10 10.02 4.56
C SER A 294 -11.17 8.94 3.98
N ARG A 295 -10.57 8.13 4.86
CA ARG A 295 -9.61 7.09 4.51
C ARG A 295 -9.66 5.92 5.49
N GLU A 296 -9.35 4.74 5.00
CA GLU A 296 -9.03 3.57 5.83
C GLU A 296 -7.51 3.54 6.05
N LEU A 297 -7.06 3.55 7.31
CA LEU A 297 -5.65 3.49 7.71
C LEU A 297 -5.29 2.08 8.19
N THR A 298 -4.18 1.55 7.70
CA THR A 298 -3.54 0.32 8.22
C THR A 298 -2.02 0.40 8.09
N GLY A 299 -1.32 -0.69 8.37
CA GLY A 299 0.10 -0.85 8.12
C GLY A 299 0.37 -1.98 7.13
N SER A 300 1.25 -1.76 6.15
CA SER A 300 1.70 -2.82 5.23
C SER A 300 3.03 -2.48 4.55
N ASN A 301 3.60 -3.43 3.81
CA ASN A 301 4.63 -3.13 2.81
C ASN A 301 4.19 -1.97 1.90
N THR A 302 5.14 -1.14 1.49
CA THR A 302 4.88 -0.15 0.44
C THR A 302 4.81 -0.81 -0.92
N PHE A 303 4.00 -0.24 -1.81
CA PHE A 303 3.93 -0.66 -3.21
C PHE A 303 4.03 0.57 -4.13
N GLY A 304 5.24 0.83 -4.60
CA GLY A 304 5.52 1.87 -5.58
C GLY A 304 4.88 1.55 -6.91
N LYS A 305 4.35 2.57 -7.59
CA LYS A 305 3.64 2.45 -8.86
C LYS A 305 4.28 3.36 -9.90
N SER A 306 4.60 2.82 -11.08
CA SER A 306 5.14 3.62 -12.17
C SER A 306 4.63 3.19 -13.54
N MET A 307 4.36 4.15 -14.42
CA MET A 307 4.34 3.95 -15.86
C MET A 307 5.68 4.40 -16.42
N VAL A 308 6.27 3.57 -17.28
CA VAL A 308 7.61 3.80 -17.81
C VAL A 308 7.57 3.66 -19.33
N SER A 309 8.33 4.51 -20.04
CA SER A 309 8.55 4.38 -21.48
C SER A 309 10.05 4.45 -21.82
N VAL A 310 10.51 3.57 -22.71
CA VAL A 310 11.89 3.49 -23.21
C VAL A 310 11.92 2.97 -24.65
N ILE A 311 12.87 3.44 -25.45
CA ILE A 311 13.10 2.93 -26.81
C ILE A 311 14.48 2.27 -26.88
N LEU A 312 14.51 1.05 -27.40
CA LEU A 312 15.71 0.30 -27.76
C LEU A 312 16.16 0.73 -29.15
N GLY A 313 17.27 1.47 -29.24
CA GLY A 313 17.72 2.09 -30.49
C GLY A 313 17.99 1.08 -31.61
N GLY A 314 18.45 -0.13 -31.27
CA GLY A 314 18.67 -1.19 -32.26
C GLY A 314 17.38 -1.75 -32.87
N ALA A 315 16.28 -1.79 -32.10
CA ALA A 315 14.99 -2.31 -32.55
C ALA A 315 14.14 -1.26 -33.29
N TYR A 316 14.52 0.01 -33.24
CA TYR A 316 13.73 1.13 -33.77
C TYR A 316 13.74 1.17 -35.30
N ASP A 317 12.55 1.19 -35.91
CA ASP A 317 12.37 1.33 -37.34
C ASP A 317 11.79 2.71 -37.69
N ASP A 318 12.60 3.52 -38.38
CA ASP A 318 12.26 4.87 -38.84
C ASP A 318 11.02 4.89 -39.75
N ALA A 319 10.82 3.85 -40.55
CA ALA A 319 9.70 3.82 -41.50
C ALA A 319 8.34 3.67 -40.79
N SER A 320 8.30 2.87 -39.72
CA SER A 320 7.09 2.65 -38.93
C SER A 320 6.98 3.57 -37.71
N ASN A 321 8.06 4.25 -37.32
CA ASN A 321 8.16 5.07 -36.11
C ASN A 321 7.90 4.26 -34.82
N LEU A 322 8.15 2.95 -34.88
CA LEU A 322 7.94 1.94 -33.84
C LEU A 322 9.17 1.04 -33.73
N MET A 323 9.30 0.32 -32.62
CA MET A 323 10.21 -0.80 -32.53
C MET A 323 9.61 -2.04 -33.16
N ARG A 324 10.46 -2.88 -33.71
CA ARG A 324 10.02 -4.12 -34.34
C ARG A 324 9.81 -5.26 -33.37
N THR A 325 8.95 -6.20 -33.75
CA THR A 325 8.48 -7.28 -32.89
C THR A 325 8.76 -8.67 -33.48
N ASP A 326 9.74 -8.79 -34.38
CA ASP A 326 10.06 -10.04 -35.08
C ASP A 326 10.40 -11.19 -34.10
N LEU A 327 10.99 -10.88 -32.93
CA LEU A 327 11.26 -11.87 -31.89
C LEU A 327 9.98 -12.50 -31.32
N ASN A 328 8.90 -11.73 -31.22
CA ASN A 328 7.65 -12.20 -30.62
C ASN A 328 7.02 -13.30 -31.48
N GLY A 329 6.78 -12.98 -32.77
CA GLY A 329 6.26 -13.91 -33.78
C GLY A 329 4.95 -14.64 -33.44
N GLY A 330 4.32 -14.34 -32.30
CA GLY A 330 3.22 -15.12 -31.72
C GLY A 330 3.60 -16.58 -31.50
N SER A 331 2.71 -17.47 -31.94
CA SER A 331 2.82 -18.90 -31.67
C SER A 331 4.01 -19.51 -32.41
N GLY A 332 5.06 -19.88 -31.66
CA GLY A 332 6.31 -20.41 -32.20
C GLY A 332 7.37 -19.37 -32.54
N GLY A 333 7.15 -18.09 -32.22
CA GLY A 333 8.19 -17.08 -32.28
C GLY A 333 9.30 -17.29 -31.24
N ILE A 334 10.36 -16.49 -31.36
CA ILE A 334 11.60 -16.66 -30.57
C ILE A 334 11.32 -16.42 -29.08
N LEU A 335 10.56 -15.37 -28.73
CA LEU A 335 10.21 -15.11 -27.33
C LEU A 335 9.39 -16.27 -26.73
N ALA A 336 8.40 -16.78 -27.47
CA ALA A 336 7.56 -17.89 -27.04
C ALA A 336 8.32 -19.23 -26.88
N THR A 337 9.43 -19.39 -27.59
CA THR A 337 10.21 -20.65 -27.59
C THR A 337 11.48 -20.59 -26.75
N GLN A 338 12.03 -19.41 -26.52
CA GLN A 338 13.37 -19.23 -25.93
C GLN A 338 13.42 -18.20 -24.78
N ALA A 339 12.37 -17.37 -24.58
CA ALA A 339 12.37 -16.29 -23.59
C ALA A 339 11.05 -16.22 -22.77
N LEU A 340 10.50 -17.36 -22.37
CA LEU A 340 9.35 -17.41 -21.44
C LEU A 340 9.72 -17.01 -20.01
N THR A 341 11.02 -16.93 -19.70
CA THR A 341 11.55 -16.53 -18.39
C THR A 341 12.43 -15.30 -18.60
N SER A 342 12.31 -14.32 -17.70
CA SER A 342 13.17 -13.14 -17.73
C SER A 342 14.66 -13.53 -17.71
N PRO A 343 15.50 -12.92 -18.57
CA PRO A 343 16.93 -13.19 -18.59
C PRO A 343 17.69 -12.54 -17.42
N TYR A 344 17.03 -11.71 -16.60
CA TYR A 344 17.68 -10.90 -15.57
C TYR A 344 17.73 -11.55 -14.18
N GLY A 345 17.30 -12.81 -14.06
CA GLY A 345 17.41 -13.56 -12.80
C GLY A 345 16.42 -13.16 -11.70
N THR A 346 15.45 -12.29 -12.00
CA THR A 346 14.40 -11.81 -11.09
C THR A 346 13.25 -12.83 -10.92
N GLY A 347 13.23 -13.89 -11.72
CA GLY A 347 12.36 -15.07 -11.54
C GLY A 347 10.99 -14.98 -12.22
N GLU A 348 10.66 -13.87 -12.88
CA GLU A 348 9.42 -13.70 -13.62
C GLU A 348 9.37 -14.64 -14.83
N THR A 349 8.21 -15.27 -15.01
CA THR A 349 7.93 -16.19 -16.11
C THR A 349 6.52 -15.95 -16.64
N VAL A 350 6.35 -16.09 -17.95
CA VAL A 350 5.04 -16.08 -18.60
C VAL A 350 4.62 -17.47 -19.05
N THR A 351 3.31 -17.71 -19.12
CA THR A 351 2.77 -18.99 -19.58
C THR A 351 2.97 -19.19 -21.07
N ALA A 352 3.01 -20.45 -21.51
CA ALA A 352 2.96 -20.78 -22.94
C ALA A 352 1.72 -20.13 -23.59
N GLY A 353 1.91 -19.45 -24.73
CA GLY A 353 0.87 -18.72 -25.43
C GLY A 353 0.68 -17.26 -25.00
N PHE A 354 1.42 -16.77 -24.00
CA PHE A 354 1.37 -15.36 -23.58
C PHE A 354 1.63 -14.41 -24.76
N PHE A 355 2.67 -14.67 -25.54
CA PHE A 355 3.05 -13.82 -26.67
C PHE A 355 2.03 -13.86 -27.82
N ASP A 356 1.19 -14.90 -27.90
CA ASP A 356 0.12 -15.02 -28.91
C ASP A 356 -0.94 -13.93 -28.75
N THR A 357 -1.14 -13.44 -27.52
CA THR A 357 -2.11 -12.38 -27.19
C THR A 357 -1.47 -11.01 -26.99
N HIS A 358 -0.13 -10.93 -26.98
CA HIS A 358 0.63 -9.69 -26.73
C HIS A 358 1.60 -9.39 -27.88
N ALA A 359 1.08 -9.25 -29.10
CA ALA A 359 1.88 -9.15 -30.33
C ALA A 359 2.78 -7.90 -30.43
N THR A 360 2.57 -6.91 -29.57
CA THR A 360 3.35 -5.66 -29.52
C THR A 360 4.62 -5.77 -28.69
N VAL A 361 4.84 -6.87 -27.95
CA VAL A 361 6.07 -7.05 -27.15
C VAL A 361 7.29 -7.14 -28.07
N VAL A 362 8.32 -6.36 -27.74
CA VAL A 362 9.64 -6.35 -28.39
C VAL A 362 10.58 -7.29 -27.63
N ASP A 363 10.79 -7.06 -26.33
CA ASP A 363 11.69 -7.87 -25.49
C ASP A 363 11.50 -7.61 -23.97
N TRP A 364 12.23 -8.35 -23.14
CA TRP A 364 12.38 -8.13 -21.71
C TRP A 364 13.35 -6.98 -21.38
N VAL A 365 12.96 -6.13 -20.43
CA VAL A 365 13.80 -5.11 -19.79
C VAL A 365 13.83 -5.32 -18.27
N LEU A 366 14.89 -4.85 -17.61
CA LEU A 366 14.98 -4.80 -16.15
C LEU A 366 14.82 -3.35 -15.69
N VAL A 367 13.85 -3.11 -14.82
CA VAL A 367 13.67 -1.82 -14.14
C VAL A 367 14.20 -1.93 -12.73
N GLU A 368 15.10 -1.04 -12.33
CA GLU A 368 15.65 -0.97 -10.98
C GLU A 368 15.24 0.36 -10.33
N LEU A 369 14.85 0.28 -9.05
CA LEU A 369 14.72 1.42 -8.15
C LEU A 369 16.00 1.50 -7.32
N ARG A 370 16.56 2.70 -7.21
CA ARG A 370 17.83 2.98 -6.51
C ARG A 370 17.67 3.98 -5.38
N ASP A 371 18.43 3.79 -4.32
CA ASP A 371 18.36 4.62 -3.12
C ASP A 371 18.76 6.08 -3.42
N VAL A 372 18.13 7.03 -2.72
CA VAL A 372 18.39 8.47 -2.92
C VAL A 372 19.63 8.97 -2.18
N SER A 373 20.08 8.21 -1.18
CA SER A 373 21.25 8.49 -0.37
C SER A 373 22.52 7.87 -0.96
N ASP A 374 22.34 6.78 -1.73
CA ASP A 374 23.39 6.04 -2.43
C ASP A 374 22.82 5.42 -3.72
N ASP A 375 23.05 6.08 -4.85
CA ASP A 375 22.47 5.72 -6.16
C ASP A 375 23.11 4.45 -6.79
N GLU A 376 24.18 3.91 -6.21
CA GLU A 376 24.70 2.58 -6.54
C GLU A 376 23.86 1.45 -5.90
N THR A 377 23.10 1.74 -4.84
CA THR A 377 22.31 0.73 -4.11
C THR A 377 20.95 0.52 -4.76
N VAL A 378 20.72 -0.70 -5.29
CA VAL A 378 19.41 -1.14 -5.81
C VAL A 378 18.50 -1.60 -4.66
N ILE A 379 17.36 -0.93 -4.48
CA ILE A 379 16.37 -1.21 -3.42
C ILE A 379 15.24 -2.13 -3.89
N ALA A 380 14.91 -2.09 -5.18
CA ALA A 380 13.95 -3.00 -5.80
C ALA A 380 14.27 -3.19 -7.28
N SER A 381 13.95 -4.35 -7.83
CA SER A 381 14.13 -4.64 -9.25
C SER A 381 12.95 -5.43 -9.78
N ARG A 382 12.56 -5.19 -11.03
CA ARG A 382 11.46 -5.89 -11.68
C ARG A 382 11.71 -6.06 -13.16
N SER A 383 11.45 -7.26 -13.67
CA SER A 383 11.43 -7.48 -15.12
C SER A 383 10.08 -7.09 -15.72
N ALA A 384 10.13 -6.40 -16.84
CA ALA A 384 8.97 -5.97 -17.60
C ALA A 384 9.19 -6.25 -19.10
N PHE A 385 8.14 -6.12 -19.90
CA PHE A 385 8.25 -6.12 -21.34
C PHE A 385 8.26 -4.70 -21.87
N VAL A 386 9.12 -4.41 -22.84
CA VAL A 386 9.01 -3.20 -23.65
C VAL A 386 8.14 -3.49 -24.88
N LEU A 387 7.15 -2.64 -25.12
CA LEU A 387 6.24 -2.71 -26.26
C LEU A 387 6.77 -1.90 -27.44
N ASN A 388 6.24 -2.14 -28.64
CA ASN A 388 6.73 -1.51 -29.87
C ASN A 388 6.60 0.02 -29.91
N ASP A 389 5.72 0.61 -29.10
CA ASP A 389 5.60 2.06 -28.95
C ASP A 389 6.54 2.65 -27.89
N GLY A 390 7.27 1.80 -27.17
CA GLY A 390 8.20 2.16 -26.10
C GLY A 390 7.61 2.08 -24.70
N SER A 391 6.29 1.91 -24.54
CA SER A 391 5.70 1.72 -23.21
C SER A 391 6.14 0.39 -22.59
N LEU A 392 6.23 0.35 -21.26
CA LEU A 392 6.50 -0.88 -20.53
C LEU A 392 5.20 -1.55 -20.08
N MET A 393 5.20 -2.87 -20.07
CA MET A 393 4.09 -3.72 -19.63
C MET A 393 4.58 -4.71 -18.59
N ASP A 394 3.79 -4.91 -17.54
CA ASP A 394 4.06 -5.93 -16.54
C ASP A 394 3.96 -7.34 -17.16
N PHE A 395 4.68 -8.30 -16.57
CA PHE A 395 4.64 -9.68 -17.06
C PHE A 395 3.29 -10.37 -16.82
N SER A 396 2.39 -9.80 -16.02
CA SER A 396 1.00 -10.26 -15.91
C SER A 396 0.19 -10.06 -17.19
N GLY A 397 0.60 -9.14 -18.08
CA GLY A 397 -0.03 -8.95 -19.40
C GLY A 397 -1.38 -8.24 -19.35
N THR A 398 -1.52 -7.19 -18.55
CA THR A 398 -2.64 -6.27 -18.66
C THR A 398 -2.17 -5.03 -19.47
N ASP A 399 -2.86 -4.68 -20.56
CA ASP A 399 -2.39 -3.60 -21.44
C ASP A 399 -2.34 -2.23 -20.72
N ASN A 400 -1.28 -1.43 -20.94
CA ASN A 400 -0.98 -0.14 -20.28
C ASN A 400 -0.66 -0.24 -18.77
N ASP A 401 0.10 -1.26 -18.40
CA ASP A 401 0.31 -1.62 -17.00
C ASP A 401 1.18 -0.64 -16.21
N VAL A 402 0.68 -0.34 -15.01
CA VAL A 402 1.47 0.23 -13.93
C VAL A 402 2.39 -0.88 -13.41
N LEU A 403 3.71 -0.64 -13.44
CA LEU A 403 4.67 -1.49 -12.77
C LEU A 403 4.56 -1.31 -11.26
N TYR A 404 4.62 -2.43 -10.53
CA TYR A 404 4.52 -2.46 -9.07
C TYR A 404 5.86 -2.82 -8.43
N PHE A 405 6.30 -2.03 -7.46
CA PHE A 405 7.55 -2.28 -6.74
C PHE A 405 7.24 -2.41 -5.26
N LYS A 406 7.31 -3.65 -4.76
CA LYS A 406 7.18 -3.92 -3.33
C LYS A 406 8.38 -3.35 -2.58
N ASN A 407 8.13 -2.78 -1.41
CA ASN A 407 9.15 -2.12 -0.57
C ASN A 407 9.84 -0.94 -1.27
N ALA A 408 9.13 -0.28 -2.19
CA ALA A 408 9.63 0.96 -2.79
C ALA A 408 9.71 2.09 -1.73
N SER A 409 10.72 2.93 -1.86
CA SER A 409 10.85 4.17 -1.07
C SER A 409 9.97 5.29 -1.61
N ALA A 410 9.73 6.31 -0.79
CA ALA A 410 8.91 7.49 -1.17
C ALA A 410 9.43 8.22 -2.40
N SER A 411 10.76 8.25 -2.58
CA SER A 411 11.42 8.78 -3.77
C SER A 411 12.61 7.90 -4.09
N THR A 412 12.91 7.73 -5.38
CA THR A 412 13.98 6.83 -5.85
C THR A 412 14.49 7.28 -7.22
N TYR A 413 15.72 6.94 -7.54
CA TYR A 413 16.18 6.96 -8.93
C TYR A 413 15.67 5.71 -9.66
N VAL A 414 15.31 5.88 -10.93
CA VAL A 414 14.83 4.76 -11.76
C VAL A 414 15.82 4.53 -12.88
N SER A 415 16.27 3.28 -13.03
CA SER A 415 17.12 2.85 -14.13
C SER A 415 16.50 1.71 -14.93
N ILE A 416 16.86 1.65 -16.21
CA ILE A 416 16.47 0.62 -17.16
C ILE A 416 17.74 -0.05 -17.67
N LYS A 417 17.79 -1.38 -17.56
CA LYS A 417 18.84 -2.23 -18.11
C LYS A 417 18.27 -3.14 -19.18
N HIS A 418 19.07 -3.40 -20.20
CA HIS A 418 18.70 -4.30 -21.28
C HIS A 418 19.92 -5.12 -21.73
N ARG A 419 19.71 -6.38 -22.12
CA ARG A 419 20.76 -7.37 -22.44
C ARG A 419 21.74 -7.04 -23.59
N ASN A 420 21.44 -6.03 -24.40
CA ASN A 420 22.23 -5.66 -25.59
C ASN A 420 22.36 -4.13 -25.78
N HIS A 421 21.93 -3.34 -24.79
CA HIS A 421 22.00 -1.89 -24.79
C HIS A 421 22.64 -1.40 -23.49
N LEU A 422 23.32 -0.25 -23.54
CA LEU A 422 23.80 0.42 -22.33
C LEU A 422 22.60 0.87 -21.49
N GLY A 423 22.63 0.55 -20.20
CA GLY A 423 21.63 0.98 -19.25
C GLY A 423 21.58 2.50 -19.09
N ILE A 424 20.42 2.96 -18.63
CA ILE A 424 20.14 4.39 -18.45
C ILE A 424 19.45 4.61 -17.11
N MET A 425 19.69 5.76 -16.48
CA MET A 425 19.04 6.15 -15.22
C MET A 425 18.56 7.60 -15.31
N LEU A 426 17.45 7.91 -14.63
CA LEU A 426 17.07 9.31 -14.39
C LEU A 426 18.08 9.99 -13.46
N ASN A 427 18.38 11.26 -13.74
CA ASN A 427 19.21 12.11 -12.89
C ASN A 427 18.40 12.78 -11.77
N ASN A 428 17.07 12.74 -11.84
CA ASN A 428 16.17 13.17 -10.77
C ASN A 428 15.43 11.99 -10.16
N THR A 429 15.07 12.13 -8.89
CA THR A 429 14.25 11.15 -8.19
C THR A 429 12.78 11.26 -8.59
N THR A 430 12.06 10.15 -8.52
CA THR A 430 10.63 10.06 -8.83
C THR A 430 9.84 9.57 -7.61
N PRO A 431 8.74 10.24 -7.23
CA PRO A 431 7.84 9.74 -6.19
C PRO A 431 6.93 8.63 -6.71
N LEU A 432 6.83 7.51 -5.97
CA LEU A 432 6.09 6.32 -6.42
C LEU A 432 4.99 5.85 -5.47
N LEU A 433 4.90 6.39 -4.25
CA LEU A 433 4.02 5.88 -3.18
C LEU A 433 2.67 6.60 -3.07
N SER A 434 2.59 7.86 -3.48
CA SER A 434 1.37 8.68 -3.39
C SER A 434 0.65 8.84 -4.74
N THR A 435 1.38 8.66 -5.85
CA THR A 435 0.86 8.75 -7.22
C THR A 435 1.57 7.73 -8.11
N ILE A 436 0.96 7.42 -9.26
CA ILE A 436 1.65 6.67 -10.32
C ILE A 436 2.74 7.58 -10.89
N GLY A 437 4.01 7.18 -10.75
CA GLY A 437 5.13 7.91 -11.35
C GLY A 437 5.14 7.74 -12.87
N ASP A 438 5.07 8.84 -13.61
CA ASP A 438 5.16 8.87 -15.07
C ASP A 438 6.61 9.12 -15.49
N ILE A 439 7.26 8.11 -16.08
CA ILE A 439 8.68 8.10 -16.40
C ILE A 439 8.85 7.91 -17.91
N ASP A 440 9.27 8.97 -18.58
CA ASP A 440 9.48 8.95 -20.03
C ASP A 440 10.97 9.15 -20.38
N PHE A 441 11.65 8.05 -20.72
CA PHE A 441 13.02 8.09 -21.25
C PHE A 441 13.07 8.43 -22.75
N THR A 442 11.93 8.59 -23.42
CA THR A 442 11.88 8.84 -24.87
C THR A 442 11.86 10.33 -25.22
N ALA A 443 11.53 11.18 -24.25
CA ALA A 443 11.50 12.62 -24.42
C ALA A 443 12.90 13.22 -24.64
N LEU A 444 13.03 14.19 -25.56
CA LEU A 444 14.28 14.95 -25.76
C LEU A 444 14.77 15.71 -24.52
N ALA A 445 13.85 16.02 -23.61
CA ALA A 445 14.14 16.69 -22.35
C ALA A 445 14.36 15.71 -21.19
N ALA A 446 14.42 14.40 -21.45
CA ALA A 446 14.70 13.40 -20.42
C ALA A 446 16.03 13.72 -19.73
N ASN A 447 15.95 13.97 -18.42
CA ASN A 447 17.11 14.30 -17.59
C ASN A 447 17.74 12.98 -17.13
N THR A 448 18.60 12.40 -17.96
CA THR A 448 19.33 11.17 -17.64
C THR A 448 20.64 11.46 -16.91
N PHE A 449 21.08 10.51 -16.08
CA PHE A 449 22.34 10.56 -15.35
C PHE A 449 23.52 10.53 -16.33
N GLY A 450 24.59 11.24 -15.98
CA GLY A 450 25.79 11.33 -16.81
C GLY A 450 25.63 12.23 -18.05
N THR A 451 26.45 12.00 -19.07
CA THR A 451 26.48 12.84 -20.29
C THR A 451 26.29 11.96 -21.52
N HIS A 452 25.36 12.33 -22.40
CA HIS A 452 25.00 11.53 -23.60
C HIS A 452 24.64 10.07 -23.27
N ALA A 453 23.96 9.83 -22.15
CA ALA A 453 23.50 8.50 -21.72
C ALA A 453 22.58 7.80 -22.74
N GLN A 454 22.02 8.57 -23.67
CA GLN A 454 21.07 8.13 -24.68
C GLN A 454 21.47 8.70 -26.04
N GLN A 455 21.03 8.00 -27.09
CA GLN A 455 21.13 8.49 -28.46
C GLN A 455 19.86 9.26 -28.83
N SER A 456 20.03 10.33 -29.63
CA SER A 456 18.91 11.02 -30.26
C SER A 456 18.77 10.58 -31.71
N PHE A 457 17.55 10.19 -32.09
CA PHE A 457 17.19 9.87 -33.47
C PHE A 457 15.72 10.23 -33.70
N ASP A 458 15.43 10.89 -34.83
CA ASP A 458 14.10 11.41 -35.20
C ASP A 458 13.31 12.07 -34.05
N ALA A 459 13.96 13.00 -33.33
CA ALA A 459 13.38 13.71 -32.20
C ALA A 459 12.92 12.83 -31.01
N LYS A 460 13.40 11.59 -30.92
CA LYS A 460 13.23 10.71 -29.76
C LYS A 460 14.58 10.37 -29.13
N MET A 461 14.55 10.08 -27.83
CA MET A 461 15.68 9.52 -27.10
C MET A 461 15.55 8.00 -27.01
N MET A 462 16.67 7.31 -27.17
CA MET A 462 16.73 5.86 -27.18
C MET A 462 18.00 5.37 -26.49
N MET A 463 17.96 4.15 -25.96
CA MET A 463 19.14 3.50 -25.39
C MET A 463 20.17 3.24 -26.49
N TRP A 464 21.46 3.32 -26.14
CA TRP A 464 22.55 2.96 -27.04
C TRP A 464 22.61 1.45 -27.25
N GLY A 465 22.35 0.98 -28.46
CA GLY A 465 22.50 -0.44 -28.81
C GLY A 465 23.95 -0.80 -29.07
N GLY A 466 24.35 -2.00 -28.66
CA GLY A 466 25.63 -2.58 -29.04
C GLY A 466 26.57 -3.01 -27.90
N ASP A 467 26.09 -3.05 -26.66
CA ASP A 467 26.82 -3.69 -25.54
C ASP A 467 26.47 -5.19 -25.54
N VAL A 468 27.25 -5.98 -26.27
CA VAL A 468 26.91 -7.37 -26.60
C VAL A 468 27.38 -8.34 -25.52
N ASP A 469 28.44 -7.99 -24.80
CA ASP A 469 28.96 -8.79 -23.71
C ASP A 469 28.46 -8.34 -22.33
N GLY A 470 27.69 -7.25 -22.25
CA GLY A 470 27.02 -6.76 -21.05
C GLY A 470 28.00 -6.15 -20.05
N ASN A 471 29.12 -5.59 -20.54
CA ASN A 471 30.17 -5.03 -19.70
C ASN A 471 29.98 -3.52 -19.41
N GLY A 472 28.90 -2.91 -19.91
CA GLY A 472 28.62 -1.48 -19.75
C GLY A 472 29.46 -0.59 -20.68
N ILE A 473 30.11 -1.14 -21.69
CA ILE A 473 31.02 -0.41 -22.59
C ILE A 473 30.83 -0.86 -24.03
N ILE A 474 30.51 0.06 -24.95
CA ILE A 474 30.52 -0.20 -26.38
C ILE A 474 31.89 0.18 -26.98
N TYR A 475 32.62 -0.81 -27.45
CA TYR A 475 33.93 -0.68 -28.10
C TYR A 475 33.87 -1.22 -29.53
N SER A 476 34.29 -0.45 -30.54
CA SER A 476 34.25 -0.90 -31.94
C SER A 476 35.57 -1.47 -32.49
N ASN A 477 36.76 -1.07 -32.00
CA ASN A 477 38.04 -1.35 -32.70
C ASN A 477 39.25 -1.81 -31.85
N ASN A 478 39.17 -1.82 -30.51
CA ASN A 478 40.23 -2.37 -29.65
C ASN A 478 39.77 -3.69 -29.01
N SER A 479 40.71 -4.61 -28.73
CA SER A 479 40.40 -5.99 -28.35
C SER A 479 40.03 -6.14 -26.85
N PRO A 480 38.94 -6.84 -26.49
CA PRO A 480 37.83 -7.30 -27.35
C PRO A 480 36.80 -6.18 -27.59
N SER A 481 36.25 -6.14 -28.82
CA SER A 481 35.21 -5.19 -29.23
C SER A 481 33.86 -5.90 -29.31
N ASP A 482 32.75 -5.21 -29.09
CA ASP A 482 31.39 -5.78 -29.21
C ASP A 482 31.10 -6.32 -30.62
N ALA A 483 31.66 -5.67 -31.65
CA ALA A 483 31.61 -6.17 -33.02
C ALA A 483 32.32 -7.54 -33.17
N ASN A 484 33.41 -7.76 -32.43
CA ASN A 484 34.07 -9.07 -32.35
C ASN A 484 33.25 -10.07 -31.52
N SER A 485 32.49 -9.62 -30.52
CA SER A 485 31.54 -10.45 -29.77
C SER A 485 30.41 -10.97 -30.67
N VAL A 486 29.80 -10.11 -31.50
CA VAL A 486 28.85 -10.54 -32.56
C VAL A 486 29.47 -11.58 -33.48
N THR A 487 30.68 -11.29 -33.98
CA THR A 487 31.40 -12.22 -34.86
C THR A 487 31.67 -13.56 -34.18
N SER A 488 32.03 -13.54 -32.90
CA SER A 488 32.29 -14.75 -32.11
C SER A 488 31.03 -15.59 -31.90
N ILE A 489 29.87 -14.97 -31.69
CA ILE A 489 28.57 -15.66 -31.61
C ILE A 489 28.30 -16.42 -32.93
N VAL A 490 28.49 -15.77 -34.08
CA VAL A 490 28.32 -16.41 -35.39
C VAL A 490 29.33 -17.54 -35.60
N LEU A 491 30.62 -17.30 -35.34
CA LEU A 491 31.68 -18.28 -35.61
C LEU A 491 31.60 -19.51 -34.70
N SER A 492 31.14 -19.35 -33.45
CA SER A 492 31.04 -20.44 -32.48
C SER A 492 29.74 -21.25 -32.57
N HIS A 493 28.74 -20.76 -33.33
CA HIS A 493 27.47 -21.46 -33.46
C HIS A 493 27.65 -22.85 -34.11
N PRO A 494 27.13 -23.95 -33.52
CA PRO A 494 27.37 -25.32 -34.02
C PRO A 494 26.92 -25.57 -35.47
N GLY A 495 25.94 -24.80 -35.96
CA GLY A 495 25.48 -24.87 -37.36
C GLY A 495 26.47 -24.26 -38.36
N ASN A 496 27.41 -23.44 -37.91
CA ASN A 496 28.40 -22.76 -38.74
C ASN A 496 29.68 -23.59 -38.84
N THR A 497 29.65 -24.55 -39.77
CA THR A 497 30.74 -25.51 -40.00
C THR A 497 31.81 -24.93 -40.93
N GLY A 498 32.57 -23.96 -40.43
CA GLY A 498 33.74 -23.39 -41.10
C GLY A 498 35.02 -23.54 -40.27
N PHE A 499 36.16 -23.75 -40.94
CA PHE A 499 37.47 -23.85 -40.29
C PHE A 499 38.07 -22.47 -40.08
N PHE A 500 38.53 -22.15 -38.86
CA PHE A 500 39.27 -20.93 -38.55
C PHE A 500 40.44 -20.75 -39.53
N GLY A 501 40.42 -19.66 -40.31
CA GLY A 501 41.59 -19.15 -41.03
C GLY A 501 41.97 -19.81 -42.36
N SER A 502 41.15 -20.65 -43.01
CA SER A 502 41.56 -21.22 -44.31
C SER A 502 40.46 -21.68 -45.29
N GLY A 503 39.26 -21.08 -45.28
CA GLY A 503 38.22 -21.41 -46.28
C GLY A 503 37.32 -20.21 -46.64
N PRO A 504 36.59 -20.26 -47.78
CA PRO A 504 35.75 -19.14 -48.23
C PRO A 504 34.70 -18.78 -47.18
N ILE A 505 34.53 -17.47 -46.97
CA ILE A 505 33.60 -16.81 -46.04
C ILE A 505 32.13 -17.23 -46.28
N ASP A 506 31.82 -17.82 -47.43
CA ASP A 506 30.49 -18.24 -47.90
C ASP A 506 29.77 -19.32 -47.05
N SER A 507 30.40 -19.83 -45.98
CA SER A 507 29.82 -20.85 -45.09
C SER A 507 29.34 -20.32 -43.73
N TYR A 508 29.59 -19.05 -43.41
CA TYR A 508 29.10 -18.39 -42.20
C TYR A 508 27.88 -17.52 -42.53
N LEU A 509 26.72 -18.15 -42.67
CA LEU A 509 25.49 -17.48 -43.10
C LEU A 509 24.83 -16.62 -42.02
N GLY A 510 25.34 -16.65 -40.79
CA GLY A 510 24.72 -16.04 -39.60
C GLY A 510 24.17 -17.09 -38.64
N VAL A 511 23.54 -16.63 -37.56
CA VAL A 511 22.68 -17.45 -36.71
C VAL A 511 21.26 -16.96 -36.91
N SER A 512 20.25 -17.82 -36.98
CA SER A 512 18.86 -17.41 -37.14
C SER A 512 17.95 -18.17 -36.19
N ASN A 513 16.76 -17.62 -35.96
CA ASN A 513 15.79 -18.12 -34.99
C ASN A 513 16.40 -18.26 -33.58
N VAL A 514 17.11 -17.22 -33.12
CA VAL A 514 17.86 -17.24 -31.87
C VAL A 514 17.50 -16.06 -30.98
N TYR A 515 17.33 -16.31 -29.68
CA TYR A 515 17.30 -15.27 -28.66
C TYR A 515 18.73 -15.00 -28.19
N SER A 516 19.36 -13.95 -28.71
CA SER A 516 20.80 -13.70 -28.55
C SER A 516 21.10 -12.24 -28.19
N PRO A 517 22.09 -11.96 -27.32
CA PRO A 517 22.58 -10.59 -27.11
C PRO A 517 23.25 -10.00 -28.36
N GLY A 518 23.70 -10.84 -29.29
CA GLY A 518 24.27 -10.40 -30.57
C GLY A 518 23.25 -10.00 -31.63
N ASP A 519 21.95 -10.26 -31.41
CA ASP A 519 20.87 -9.76 -32.26
C ASP A 519 20.47 -8.37 -31.72
N ILE A 520 21.19 -7.34 -32.17
CA ILE A 520 21.02 -5.98 -31.66
C ILE A 520 19.88 -5.30 -32.42
N ASN A 521 19.58 -5.75 -33.64
CA ASN A 521 18.50 -5.21 -34.44
C ASN A 521 17.14 -5.90 -34.18
N PHE A 522 17.10 -7.03 -33.48
CA PHE A 522 15.90 -7.80 -33.13
C PHE A 522 15.17 -8.43 -34.34
N ASP A 523 15.90 -8.90 -35.36
CA ASP A 523 15.33 -9.65 -36.52
C ASP A 523 15.26 -11.15 -36.28
N GLY A 524 15.71 -11.62 -35.12
CA GLY A 524 15.83 -13.03 -34.82
C GLY A 524 17.04 -13.70 -35.48
N SER A 525 17.93 -12.92 -36.09
CA SER A 525 19.18 -13.36 -36.70
C SER A 525 20.37 -12.54 -36.19
N VAL A 526 21.55 -13.17 -36.20
CA VAL A 526 22.81 -12.54 -35.85
C VAL A 526 23.72 -12.58 -37.07
N LEU A 527 23.96 -11.43 -37.69
CA LEU A 527 24.70 -11.30 -38.95
C LEU A 527 25.96 -10.45 -38.77
N ALA A 528 27.13 -11.09 -38.85
CA ALA A 528 28.42 -10.40 -38.67
C ALA A 528 28.95 -9.67 -39.92
N ASN A 529 28.67 -10.18 -41.12
CA ASN A 529 29.21 -9.66 -42.39
C ASN A 529 28.17 -9.59 -43.53
N ALA A 530 26.88 -9.75 -43.21
CA ALA A 530 25.77 -9.71 -44.15
C ALA A 530 24.80 -8.60 -43.77
N SER A 531 24.05 -8.05 -44.74
CA SER A 531 23.11 -6.94 -44.49
C SER A 531 21.71 -7.48 -44.12
N PRO A 532 21.04 -6.90 -43.10
CA PRO A 532 21.56 -5.92 -42.13
C PRO A 532 22.57 -6.58 -41.18
N SER A 533 23.65 -5.89 -40.83
CA SER A 533 24.72 -6.47 -39.99
C SER A 533 24.66 -5.96 -38.56
N ASP A 534 24.50 -6.86 -37.59
CA ASP A 534 24.54 -6.51 -36.17
C ASP A 534 25.91 -5.98 -35.73
N SER A 535 27.00 -6.49 -36.33
CA SER A 535 28.37 -6.03 -36.03
C SER A 535 28.60 -4.55 -36.39
N SER A 536 27.77 -4.00 -37.28
CA SER A 536 27.84 -2.58 -37.67
C SER A 536 27.18 -1.66 -36.65
N ILE A 537 26.27 -2.16 -35.80
CA ILE A 537 25.53 -1.34 -34.83
C ILE A 537 26.46 -0.79 -33.74
N PRO A 538 27.31 -1.58 -33.05
CA PRO A 538 28.29 -1.03 -32.10
C PRO A 538 29.20 0.03 -32.72
N ALA A 539 29.64 -0.18 -33.97
CA ALA A 539 30.46 0.79 -34.68
C ALA A 539 29.73 2.10 -34.99
N ASN A 540 28.46 2.02 -35.40
CA ASN A 540 27.62 3.18 -35.66
C ASN A 540 27.28 3.95 -34.36
N SER A 541 27.02 3.25 -33.25
CA SER A 541 26.81 3.86 -31.93
C SER A 541 28.02 4.67 -31.50
N VAL A 542 29.23 4.09 -31.63
CA VAL A 542 30.48 4.84 -31.36
C VAL A 542 30.60 6.06 -32.29
N LEU A 543 30.24 5.93 -33.56
CA LEU A 543 30.34 7.04 -34.51
C LEU A 543 29.37 8.19 -34.26
N SER A 544 28.14 7.89 -33.89
CA SER A 544 27.09 8.89 -33.72
C SER A 544 27.13 9.54 -32.34
N HIS A 545 27.94 9.03 -31.41
CA HIS A 545 28.09 9.60 -30.09
C HIS A 545 28.67 11.03 -30.16
N PRO A 546 28.01 12.05 -29.57
CA PRO A 546 28.42 13.46 -29.74
C PRO A 546 29.82 13.78 -29.20
N GLY A 547 30.34 12.98 -28.26
CA GLY A 547 31.73 13.09 -27.79
C GLY A 547 32.78 12.68 -28.82
N ASN A 548 32.38 11.94 -29.87
CA ASN A 548 33.26 11.45 -30.91
C ASN A 548 33.26 12.42 -32.10
N THR A 549 34.35 13.18 -32.25
CA THR A 549 34.48 14.27 -33.24
C THR A 549 35.31 13.87 -34.47
N GLY A 550 35.71 12.59 -34.58
CA GLY A 550 36.60 12.07 -35.62
C GLY A 550 35.91 11.55 -36.89
N PHE A 551 36.53 11.80 -38.04
CA PHE A 551 36.14 11.22 -39.35
C PHE A 551 36.86 9.87 -39.57
N PHE A 552 36.13 8.80 -39.93
CA PHE A 552 36.76 7.52 -40.26
C PHE A 552 37.79 7.71 -41.40
N GLY A 553 39.02 7.24 -41.18
CA GLY A 553 40.04 7.13 -42.23
C GLY A 553 41.08 8.24 -42.33
N SER A 554 41.15 9.21 -41.39
CA SER A 554 42.26 10.20 -41.42
C SER A 554 42.75 10.77 -40.08
N GLY A 555 42.43 10.16 -38.93
CA GLY A 555 42.95 10.57 -37.62
C GLY A 555 43.57 9.42 -36.83
N PRO A 556 44.49 9.68 -35.87
CA PRO A 556 44.95 8.66 -34.93
C PRO A 556 43.77 8.09 -34.14
N VAL A 557 43.80 6.77 -33.93
CA VAL A 557 42.75 5.95 -33.28
C VAL A 557 42.40 6.42 -31.86
N ASP A 558 43.23 7.31 -31.29
CA ASP A 558 43.09 7.94 -29.98
C ASP A 558 41.93 8.96 -29.90
N SER A 559 41.21 9.23 -31.00
CA SER A 559 40.10 10.21 -31.05
C SER A 559 38.69 9.62 -30.93
N TYR A 560 38.56 8.29 -30.77
CA TYR A 560 37.26 7.63 -30.56
C TYR A 560 37.15 7.18 -29.10
N LEU A 561 36.37 7.94 -28.34
CA LEU A 561 35.99 7.61 -26.98
C LEU A 561 35.03 6.43 -26.98
N LEU A 562 35.15 5.65 -25.93
CA LEU A 562 34.28 4.53 -25.60
C LEU A 562 32.94 5.09 -25.21
N LEU A 563 31.88 4.39 -25.57
CA LEU A 563 30.58 4.67 -24.97
C LEU A 563 30.53 3.84 -23.71
N ILE A 564 30.42 4.52 -22.58
CA ILE A 564 30.32 3.89 -21.26
C ILE A 564 28.90 4.13 -20.77
N GLU A 565 28.29 3.08 -20.25
CA GLU A 565 27.01 3.11 -19.57
C GLU A 565 27.03 4.20 -18.49
N GLN A 566 26.04 5.09 -18.54
CA GLN A 566 25.95 6.21 -17.62
C GLN A 566 25.08 5.80 -16.42
N LEU A 567 25.66 4.97 -15.56
CA LEU A 567 25.11 4.58 -14.26
C LEU A 567 26.14 4.90 -13.15
N PRO A 568 25.72 5.09 -11.90
CA PRO A 568 26.61 5.47 -10.79
C PRO A 568 27.79 4.51 -10.57
N GLU A 569 27.61 3.22 -10.85
CA GLU A 569 28.64 2.19 -10.69
C GLU A 569 29.83 2.26 -11.68
N ASN A 570 29.77 3.14 -12.71
CA ASN A 570 30.74 3.24 -13.81
C ASN A 570 31.44 4.61 -13.87
#